data_AF-A0A7X6L4K2-F1
#
_entry.id   AF-A0A7X6L4K2-F1
#
_cell.length_a   1.000
_cell.length_b   1.000
_cell.length_c   1.000
_cell.angle_alpha   90.00
_cell.angle_beta   90.00
_cell.angle_gamma   90.00
#
_symmetry.space_group_name_H-M   'P 1'
#
loop_
_entity.id
_entity.type
_entity.pdbx_description
1 polymer ?
#
loop_
_entity_poly.entity_id
_entity_poly.type
_entity_poly.pdbx_seq_one_letter_code
_entity_poly.pdbx_strand_id
1 'polypeptide(L)'
;MDGDAANALELRRAGTDHRKAAADYVRKFPGKWVQPPVRRIENAPELVADELERIFRAGDRARWANYDPRLWQQGHRAFEAWLKTEGPLAPLNEHYGLNCWEMVTYAATRAGVLDKHQLRDLVELRRRPDGTWGGDYLEVWLDRMGDWLIPEGRRRYTGEPDSPRPQRGDIVMWNRGEHVTVATGRTGPDGSPELYSFWNLPKYPLTWDEGTSSYSAVSDAVQVTTVDELTNAMHSARDKDGDIVFPRSQKFDIFFGRGPW
;
A
#
# COMPACT_ATOMS: atom_id res chain seq x y z
N MET A 1 19.47 -16.18 -4.62
CA MET A 1 20.10 -14.84 -4.67
C MET A 1 19.00 -13.84 -4.96
N ASP A 2 18.96 -12.80 -4.12
CA ASP A 2 18.23 -11.53 -4.21
C ASP A 2 16.70 -11.56 -4.09
N GLY A 3 16.22 -11.77 -2.86
CA GLY A 3 14.80 -11.66 -2.49
C GLY A 3 14.55 -10.48 -1.55
N ASP A 4 13.59 -9.64 -1.93
CA ASP A 4 12.92 -8.56 -1.18
C ASP A 4 13.63 -7.25 -0.86
N ALA A 5 14.92 -7.25 -0.54
CA ALA A 5 15.70 -6.01 -0.69
C ALA A 5 15.59 -5.56 -2.15
N ALA A 6 15.77 -6.51 -3.07
CA ALA A 6 15.64 -6.36 -4.50
C ALA A 6 14.20 -6.08 -4.97
N ASN A 7 13.12 -6.46 -4.27
CA ASN A 7 11.76 -6.04 -4.69
C ASN A 7 11.43 -4.62 -4.21
N ALA A 8 11.85 -4.27 -2.97
CA ALA A 8 11.81 -2.90 -2.48
C ALA A 8 12.79 -1.98 -3.22
N LEU A 9 13.85 -2.53 -3.85
CA LEU A 9 14.82 -1.86 -4.74
C LEU A 9 14.46 -1.95 -6.23
N GLU A 10 13.68 -2.92 -6.69
CA GLU A 10 13.16 -2.95 -8.08
C GLU A 10 12.01 -1.97 -8.22
N LEU A 11 11.31 -1.68 -7.12
CA LEU A 11 10.53 -0.45 -6.94
C LEU A 11 11.40 0.84 -7.06
N ARG A 12 12.74 0.73 -6.95
CA ARG A 12 13.72 1.85 -6.97
C ARG A 12 14.60 1.87 -8.21
N ARG A 13 14.02 2.19 -9.36
CA ARG A 13 14.74 3.08 -10.29
C ARG A 13 14.43 4.53 -9.97
N ALA A 14 14.87 4.97 -8.79
CA ALA A 14 15.09 6.38 -8.51
C ALA A 14 16.30 6.83 -9.34
N GLY A 15 16.04 7.51 -10.45
CA GLY A 15 17.11 8.05 -11.29
C GLY A 15 16.71 8.40 -12.73
N THR A 16 15.51 8.04 -13.16
CA THR A 16 15.04 8.39 -14.49
C THR A 16 13.76 9.17 -14.44
N ASP A 17 13.82 10.42 -14.88
CA ASP A 17 12.71 11.22 -15.39
C ASP A 17 12.12 10.51 -16.62
N HIS A 18 11.52 9.34 -16.40
CA HIS A 18 10.83 8.58 -17.42
C HIS A 18 9.35 8.94 -17.38
N ARG A 19 9.08 10.23 -17.58
CA ARG A 19 7.83 10.64 -18.22
C ARG A 19 7.83 10.14 -19.66
N LYS A 20 7.66 8.83 -19.88
CA LYS A 20 6.94 8.44 -21.09
C LYS A 20 5.54 9.01 -20.91
N ALA A 21 5.13 9.89 -21.83
CA ALA A 21 3.85 10.56 -21.71
C ALA A 21 2.73 9.51 -21.58
N ALA A 22 1.71 9.77 -20.74
CA ALA A 22 0.59 8.85 -20.55
C ALA A 22 -0.01 8.34 -21.87
N ALA A 23 0.07 9.14 -22.95
CA ALA A 23 -0.31 8.79 -24.31
C ALA A 23 0.40 7.53 -24.88
N ASP A 24 1.69 7.31 -24.58
CA ASP A 24 2.42 6.12 -25.04
C ASP A 24 1.90 4.84 -24.37
N TYR A 25 1.43 4.95 -23.12
CA TYR A 25 0.90 3.84 -22.35
C TYR A 25 -0.56 3.55 -22.68
N VAL A 26 -1.38 4.58 -22.89
CA VAL A 26 -2.74 4.42 -23.44
C VAL A 26 -2.71 3.69 -24.78
N ARG A 27 -1.70 3.96 -25.63
CA ARG A 27 -1.49 3.26 -26.90
C ARG A 27 -1.05 1.81 -26.72
N LYS A 28 -0.16 1.52 -25.75
CA LYS A 28 0.32 0.15 -25.47
C LYS A 28 -0.71 -0.72 -24.75
N PHE A 29 -1.58 -0.12 -23.93
CA PHE A 29 -2.58 -0.80 -23.10
C PHE A 29 -3.97 -0.15 -23.23
N PRO A 30 -4.60 -0.20 -24.43
CA PRO A 30 -5.87 0.48 -24.69
C PRO A 30 -6.98 -0.01 -23.75
N GLY A 31 -7.78 0.95 -23.26
CA GLY A 31 -8.93 0.70 -22.37
C GLY A 31 -8.60 0.38 -20.91
N LYS A 32 -7.31 0.26 -20.54
CA LYS A 32 -6.88 -0.06 -19.16
C LYS A 32 -6.12 1.06 -18.47
N TRP A 33 -5.97 2.20 -19.14
CA TRP A 33 -5.14 3.32 -18.71
C TRP A 33 -5.93 4.61 -18.48
N VAL A 34 -7.20 4.47 -18.13
CA VAL A 34 -8.09 5.56 -17.75
C VAL A 34 -8.44 5.37 -16.28
N GLN A 35 -8.27 6.41 -15.47
CA GLN A 35 -8.64 6.37 -14.07
C GLN A 35 -10.12 5.98 -13.94
N PRO A 36 -10.45 4.99 -13.08
CA PRO A 36 -11.84 4.66 -12.81
C PRO A 36 -12.59 5.90 -12.30
N PRO A 37 -13.88 6.06 -12.63
CA PRO A 37 -14.68 7.15 -12.10
C PRO A 37 -14.63 7.16 -10.57
N VAL A 38 -14.32 8.33 -9.99
CA VAL A 38 -14.40 8.54 -8.54
C VAL A 38 -15.88 8.52 -8.16
N ARG A 39 -16.29 7.51 -7.41
CA ARG A 39 -17.63 7.48 -6.83
C ARG A 39 -17.66 8.51 -5.69
N ARG A 40 -18.83 9.04 -5.37
CA ARG A 40 -19.02 9.86 -4.16
C ARG A 40 -19.99 9.13 -3.27
N ILE A 41 -19.45 8.41 -2.32
CA ILE A 41 -20.23 7.79 -1.26
C ILE A 41 -20.15 8.71 -0.06
N GLU A 42 -21.31 9.06 0.49
CA GLU A 42 -21.40 9.88 1.69
C GLU A 42 -20.63 9.22 2.83
N ASN A 43 -19.76 9.98 3.49
CA ASN A 43 -18.92 9.53 4.62
C ASN A 43 -17.98 8.34 4.30
N ALA A 44 -17.68 8.07 3.02
CA ALA A 44 -16.84 6.94 2.68
C ALA A 44 -15.43 6.97 3.29
N PRO A 45 -14.72 8.11 3.38
CA PRO A 45 -13.45 8.17 4.11
C PRO A 45 -13.58 7.68 5.57
N GLU A 46 -14.62 8.12 6.27
CA GLU A 46 -14.91 7.74 7.65
C GLU A 46 -15.22 6.24 7.76
N LEU A 47 -16.02 5.68 6.84
CA LEU A 47 -16.34 4.25 6.81
C LEU A 47 -15.09 3.37 6.61
N VAL A 48 -14.15 3.80 5.75
CA VAL A 48 -12.87 3.09 5.57
C VAL A 48 -12.03 3.15 6.85
N ALA A 49 -11.95 4.33 7.49
CA ALA A 49 -11.23 4.50 8.75
C ALA A 49 -11.85 3.66 9.88
N ASP A 50 -13.18 3.56 9.95
CA ASP A 50 -13.90 2.77 10.94
C ASP A 50 -13.62 1.27 10.78
N GLU A 51 -13.56 0.75 9.53
CA GLU A 51 -13.22 -0.66 9.30
C GLU A 51 -11.76 -0.95 9.65
N LEU A 52 -10.82 -0.05 9.37
CA LEU A 52 -9.43 -0.19 9.81
C LEU A 52 -9.30 -0.14 11.34
N GLU A 53 -10.07 0.72 12.00
CA GLU A 53 -10.15 0.77 13.46
C GLU A 53 -10.71 -0.53 14.04
N ARG A 54 -11.75 -1.09 13.42
CA ARG A 54 -12.31 -2.40 13.80
C ARG A 54 -11.28 -3.51 13.67
N ILE A 55 -10.56 -3.59 12.54
CA ILE A 55 -9.49 -4.58 12.30
C ILE A 55 -8.41 -4.45 13.39
N PHE A 56 -7.95 -3.22 13.68
CA PHE A 56 -6.98 -2.96 14.74
C PHE A 56 -7.48 -3.43 16.12
N ARG A 57 -8.69 -3.03 16.52
CA ARG A 57 -9.26 -3.36 17.83
C ARG A 57 -9.55 -4.85 18.00
N ALA A 58 -9.94 -5.53 16.92
CA ALA A 58 -10.16 -6.98 16.91
C ALA A 58 -8.85 -7.77 16.97
N GLY A 59 -7.72 -7.15 16.59
CA GLY A 59 -6.45 -7.85 16.42
C GLY A 59 -6.47 -8.81 15.23
N ASP A 60 -7.32 -8.54 14.23
CA ASP A 60 -7.40 -9.35 13.01
C ASP A 60 -6.06 -9.29 12.27
N ARG A 61 -5.41 -10.45 12.10
CA ARG A 61 -4.08 -10.54 11.48
C ARG A 61 -4.18 -10.92 10.01
N ALA A 62 -3.24 -10.44 9.21
CA ALA A 62 -3.05 -10.81 7.80
C ALA A 62 -1.57 -11.10 7.53
N ARG A 63 -1.28 -11.94 6.54
CA ARG A 63 0.10 -12.17 6.10
C ARG A 63 0.57 -10.98 5.27
N TRP A 64 1.76 -10.45 5.57
CA TRP A 64 2.40 -9.52 4.66
C TRP A 64 2.84 -10.26 3.39
N ALA A 65 2.35 -9.80 2.23
CA ALA A 65 2.75 -10.39 0.96
C ALA A 65 2.84 -9.30 -0.11
N ASN A 66 4.02 -9.06 -0.68
CA ASN A 66 4.19 -8.16 -1.82
C ASN A 66 3.83 -8.86 -3.13
N TYR A 67 3.84 -8.14 -4.26
CA TYR A 67 3.54 -8.72 -5.57
C TYR A 67 4.57 -9.76 -6.07
N ASP A 68 5.42 -10.38 -5.24
CA ASP A 68 6.43 -11.38 -5.65
C ASP A 68 5.80 -12.61 -6.37
N PRO A 69 6.34 -13.05 -7.54
CA PRO A 69 5.87 -14.26 -8.23
C PRO A 69 5.95 -15.54 -7.39
N ARG A 70 6.94 -15.67 -6.51
CA ARG A 70 7.13 -16.83 -5.62
C ARG A 70 6.01 -16.91 -4.60
N LEU A 71 5.67 -15.79 -3.97
CA LEU A 71 4.54 -15.71 -3.03
C LEU A 71 3.21 -16.03 -3.72
N TRP A 72 3.05 -15.60 -4.98
CA TRP A 72 1.89 -15.97 -5.79
C TRP A 72 1.85 -17.49 -6.05
N GLN A 73 2.96 -18.10 -6.49
CA GLN A 73 3.05 -19.54 -6.77
C GLN A 73 2.84 -20.41 -5.52
N GLN A 74 3.23 -19.91 -4.34
CA GLN A 74 3.00 -20.55 -3.05
C GLN A 74 1.56 -20.39 -2.52
N GLY A 75 0.71 -19.61 -3.21
CA GLY A 75 -0.66 -19.34 -2.77
C GLY A 75 -0.75 -18.35 -1.61
N HIS A 76 0.30 -17.57 -1.35
CA HIS A 76 0.36 -16.59 -0.26
C HIS A 76 -0.19 -15.21 -0.64
N ARG A 77 -0.87 -15.07 -1.78
CA ARG A 77 -1.44 -13.81 -2.29
C ARG A 77 -2.96 -13.89 -2.36
N ALA A 78 -3.58 -14.15 -1.21
CA ALA A 78 -5.00 -14.47 -1.10
C ALA A 78 -5.91 -13.33 -1.61
N PHE A 79 -5.57 -12.07 -1.34
CA PHE A 79 -6.33 -10.92 -1.86
C PHE A 79 -6.26 -10.84 -3.38
N GLU A 80 -5.05 -10.95 -3.94
CA GLU A 80 -4.84 -10.95 -5.38
C GLU A 80 -5.54 -12.14 -6.07
N ALA A 81 -5.58 -13.30 -5.42
CA ALA A 81 -6.28 -14.48 -5.91
C ALA A 81 -7.81 -14.27 -5.88
N TRP A 82 -8.34 -13.70 -4.78
CA TRP A 82 -9.75 -13.37 -4.67
C TRP A 82 -10.20 -12.38 -5.75
N LEU A 83 -9.35 -11.40 -6.11
CA LEU A 83 -9.65 -10.51 -7.24
C LEU A 83 -9.88 -11.29 -8.54
N LYS A 84 -9.38 -12.52 -8.72
CA LYS A 84 -9.49 -13.27 -9.98
C LYS A 84 -10.57 -14.36 -9.95
N THR A 85 -11.14 -14.66 -8.79
CA THR A 85 -12.16 -15.71 -8.63
C THR A 85 -13.55 -15.15 -8.40
N GLU A 86 -14.56 -15.99 -8.36
CA GLU A 86 -15.90 -15.64 -7.87
C GLU A 86 -16.02 -15.92 -6.37
N GLY A 87 -16.95 -15.23 -5.71
CA GLY A 87 -17.26 -15.43 -4.29
C GLY A 87 -16.92 -14.25 -3.38
N PRO A 88 -17.35 -14.35 -2.10
CA PRO A 88 -17.24 -13.26 -1.14
C PRO A 88 -15.78 -12.99 -0.75
N LEU A 89 -15.51 -11.76 -0.31
CA LEU A 89 -14.23 -11.40 0.30
C LEU A 89 -14.06 -12.20 1.60
N ALA A 90 -13.00 -13.00 1.69
CA ALA A 90 -12.74 -13.80 2.88
C ALA A 90 -12.28 -12.92 4.07
N PRO A 91 -12.53 -13.36 5.32
CA PRO A 91 -12.00 -12.68 6.50
C PRO A 91 -10.47 -12.77 6.54
N LEU A 92 -9.85 -11.76 7.18
CA LEU A 92 -8.41 -11.80 7.46
C LEU A 92 -8.06 -12.96 8.39
N ASN A 93 -6.89 -13.55 8.16
CA ASN A 93 -6.23 -14.48 9.06
C ASN A 93 -4.73 -14.50 8.72
N GLU A 94 -3.93 -15.20 9.54
CA GLU A 94 -2.48 -15.24 9.39
C GLU A 94 -1.96 -15.83 8.07
N HIS A 95 -2.82 -16.45 7.26
CA HIS A 95 -2.51 -16.94 5.92
C HIS A 95 -3.09 -16.07 4.79
N TYR A 96 -3.96 -15.12 5.12
CA TYR A 96 -4.57 -14.22 4.13
C TYR A 96 -3.57 -13.14 3.75
N GLY A 97 -2.88 -13.35 2.61
CA GLY A 97 -1.81 -12.46 2.18
C GLY A 97 -2.28 -11.26 1.35
N LEU A 98 -1.79 -10.09 1.77
CA LEU A 98 -2.00 -8.79 1.14
C LEU A 98 -0.85 -7.82 1.51
N ASN A 99 -0.75 -6.68 0.84
CA ASN A 99 0.20 -5.59 1.15
C ASN A 99 -0.50 -4.33 1.71
N CYS A 100 0.26 -3.25 1.93
CA CYS A 100 -0.26 -2.00 2.50
C CYS A 100 -1.38 -1.36 1.66
N TRP A 101 -1.23 -1.31 0.33
CA TRP A 101 -2.25 -0.83 -0.60
C TRP A 101 -3.52 -1.66 -0.51
N GLU A 102 -3.34 -2.98 -0.52
CA GLU A 102 -4.42 -3.94 -0.52
C GLU A 102 -5.17 -3.94 0.80
N MET A 103 -4.53 -3.65 1.95
CA MET A 103 -5.23 -3.50 3.23
C MET A 103 -6.20 -2.32 3.20
N VAL A 104 -5.77 -1.18 2.67
CA VAL A 104 -6.64 0.00 2.55
C VAL A 104 -7.86 -0.33 1.68
N THR A 105 -7.64 -0.99 0.55
CA THR A 105 -8.74 -1.37 -0.34
C THR A 105 -9.58 -2.55 0.17
N TYR A 106 -9.00 -3.44 0.98
CA TYR A 106 -9.70 -4.50 1.71
C TYR A 106 -10.71 -3.87 2.67
N ALA A 107 -10.26 -2.89 3.48
CA ALA A 107 -11.12 -2.16 4.39
C ALA A 107 -12.23 -1.41 3.64
N ALA A 108 -11.90 -0.73 2.53
CA ALA A 108 -12.91 -0.08 1.69
C ALA A 108 -13.94 -1.06 1.11
N THR A 109 -13.52 -2.25 0.71
CA THR A 109 -14.43 -3.29 0.21
C THR A 109 -15.33 -3.83 1.34
N ARG A 110 -14.74 -4.11 2.50
CA ARG A 110 -15.45 -4.57 3.70
C ARG A 110 -16.49 -3.56 4.20
N ALA A 111 -16.18 -2.27 4.09
CA ALA A 111 -17.06 -1.16 4.45
C ALA A 111 -18.15 -0.89 3.39
N GLY A 112 -18.15 -1.61 2.25
CA GLY A 112 -19.11 -1.40 1.16
C GLY A 112 -18.86 -0.13 0.33
N VAL A 113 -17.67 0.47 0.48
CA VAL A 113 -17.25 1.69 -0.22
C VAL A 113 -16.76 1.36 -1.64
N LEU A 114 -16.05 0.23 -1.80
CA LEU A 114 -15.65 -0.29 -3.10
C LEU A 114 -16.29 -1.66 -3.34
N ASP A 115 -16.82 -1.88 -4.55
CA ASP A 115 -17.17 -3.22 -5.00
C ASP A 115 -15.98 -3.90 -5.70
N LYS A 116 -16.11 -5.21 -5.94
CA LYS A 116 -15.06 -6.03 -6.54
C LYS A 116 -14.70 -5.59 -7.96
N HIS A 117 -15.65 -5.09 -8.75
CA HIS A 117 -15.37 -4.64 -10.11
C HIS A 117 -14.53 -3.37 -10.08
N GLN A 118 -14.92 -2.40 -9.24
CA GLN A 118 -14.14 -1.18 -9.03
C GLN A 118 -12.73 -1.48 -8.54
N LEU A 119 -12.61 -2.44 -7.61
CA LEU A 119 -11.33 -2.83 -7.06
C LEU A 119 -10.44 -3.53 -8.10
N ARG A 120 -10.99 -4.37 -8.97
CA ARG A 120 -10.26 -4.96 -10.10
C ARG A 120 -9.69 -3.88 -11.02
N ASP A 121 -10.49 -2.87 -11.36
CA ASP A 121 -10.04 -1.77 -12.21
C ASP A 121 -8.93 -0.96 -11.54
N LEU A 122 -9.04 -0.75 -10.23
CA LEU A 122 -8.08 0.01 -9.44
C LEU A 122 -6.75 -0.74 -9.27
N VAL A 123 -6.77 -1.93 -8.64
CA VAL A 123 -5.57 -2.59 -8.08
C VAL A 123 -5.23 -3.96 -8.67
N GLU A 124 -5.93 -4.46 -9.70
CA GLU A 124 -5.57 -5.75 -10.27
C GLU A 124 -4.26 -5.67 -11.07
N LEU A 125 -3.23 -6.36 -10.57
CA LEU A 125 -2.03 -6.64 -11.34
C LEU A 125 -2.22 -7.90 -12.18
N ARG A 126 -2.29 -7.74 -13.50
CA ARG A 126 -2.44 -8.86 -14.44
C ARG A 126 -1.12 -9.62 -14.58
N ARG A 127 -1.10 -10.87 -14.12
CA ARG A 127 0.02 -11.81 -14.28
C ARG A 127 -0.08 -12.61 -15.58
N ARG A 128 1.07 -13.06 -16.07
CA ARG A 128 1.21 -14.15 -17.05
C ARG A 128 0.86 -15.49 -16.40
N PRO A 129 0.63 -16.56 -17.20
CA PRO A 129 0.30 -17.89 -16.67
C PRO A 129 1.36 -18.46 -15.69
N ASP A 130 2.63 -18.09 -15.86
CA ASP A 130 3.74 -18.49 -14.97
C ASP A 130 3.81 -17.67 -13.66
N GLY A 131 2.88 -16.74 -13.46
CA GLY A 131 2.84 -15.85 -12.31
C GLY A 131 3.71 -14.59 -12.44
N THR A 132 4.46 -14.43 -13.53
CA THR A 132 5.30 -13.23 -13.76
C THR A 132 4.49 -12.08 -14.38
N TRP A 133 5.14 -10.93 -14.60
CA TRP A 133 4.59 -9.79 -15.35
C TRP A 133 5.67 -9.22 -16.28
N GLY A 134 5.27 -8.39 -17.25
CA GLY A 134 6.24 -7.63 -18.04
C GLY A 134 6.84 -6.51 -17.20
N GLY A 135 8.17 -6.37 -17.16
CA GLY A 135 8.84 -5.33 -16.33
C GLY A 135 8.25 -3.94 -16.56
N ASP A 136 8.17 -3.50 -17.82
CA ASP A 136 7.52 -2.25 -18.23
C ASP A 136 6.06 -2.11 -17.76
N TYR A 137 5.34 -3.21 -17.55
CA TYR A 137 3.94 -3.16 -17.10
C TYR A 137 3.85 -2.93 -15.58
N LEU A 138 4.74 -3.54 -14.78
CA LEU A 138 4.72 -3.34 -13.33
C LEU A 138 5.12 -1.92 -12.94
N GLU A 139 6.24 -1.40 -13.46
CA GLU A 139 6.70 -0.03 -13.16
C GLU A 139 5.57 0.99 -13.42
N VAL A 140 4.91 0.81 -14.57
CA VAL A 140 3.85 1.69 -15.04
C VAL A 140 2.57 1.51 -14.22
N TRP A 141 2.25 0.27 -13.81
CA TRP A 141 1.16 -0.01 -12.89
C TRP A 141 1.38 0.63 -11.51
N LEU A 142 2.61 0.57 -10.99
CA LEU A 142 2.98 1.17 -9.70
C LEU A 142 2.85 2.70 -9.72
N ASP A 143 3.40 3.35 -10.75
CA ASP A 143 3.30 4.81 -10.91
C ASP A 143 1.84 5.27 -10.96
N ARG A 144 1.01 4.54 -11.70
CA ARG A 144 -0.42 4.79 -11.83
C ARG A 144 -1.17 4.57 -10.52
N MET A 145 -0.87 3.50 -9.82
CA MET A 145 -1.53 3.13 -8.57
C MET A 145 -1.43 4.24 -7.54
N GLY A 146 -0.25 4.85 -7.42
CA GLY A 146 -0.05 6.03 -6.59
C GLY A 146 -1.09 7.09 -6.91
N ASP A 147 -1.16 7.52 -8.17
CA ASP A 147 -2.09 8.54 -8.67
C ASP A 147 -3.57 8.16 -8.51
N TRP A 148 -3.94 6.91 -8.75
CA TRP A 148 -5.34 6.47 -8.70
C TRP A 148 -5.88 6.27 -7.28
N LEU A 149 -5.02 6.00 -6.30
CA LEU A 149 -5.45 5.95 -4.90
C LEU A 149 -5.77 7.33 -4.33
N ILE A 150 -5.12 8.39 -4.79
CA ILE A 150 -5.45 9.77 -4.37
C ILE A 150 -5.76 10.57 -5.62
N PRO A 151 -6.91 10.32 -6.26
CA PRO A 151 -7.20 10.82 -7.60
C PRO A 151 -7.40 12.33 -7.65
N GLU A 152 -7.75 12.94 -6.51
CA GLU A 152 -8.15 14.33 -6.46
C GLU A 152 -7.56 15.04 -5.23
N GLY A 153 -7.16 16.29 -5.42
CA GLY A 153 -6.78 17.16 -4.31
C GLY A 153 -5.58 16.67 -3.51
N ARG A 154 -4.66 15.91 -4.12
CA ARG A 154 -3.41 15.47 -3.48
C ARG A 154 -2.65 16.66 -2.92
N ARG A 155 -2.31 16.57 -1.63
CA ARG A 155 -1.54 17.58 -0.89
C ARG A 155 -0.27 16.95 -0.36
N ARG A 156 0.80 17.76 -0.27
CA ARG A 156 2.04 17.37 0.37
C ARG A 156 1.95 17.70 1.87
N TYR A 157 2.28 16.74 2.72
CA TYR A 157 2.49 16.98 4.15
C TYR A 157 3.89 17.57 4.35
N THR A 158 3.96 18.69 5.08
CA THR A 158 5.19 19.45 5.30
C THR A 158 5.71 19.35 6.74
N GLY A 159 4.89 18.89 7.69
CA GLY A 159 5.18 18.94 9.12
C GLY A 159 4.93 20.29 9.78
N GLU A 160 4.76 21.36 9.00
CA GLU A 160 4.56 22.71 9.53
C GLU A 160 3.21 22.84 10.26
N PRO A 161 3.14 23.55 11.41
CA PRO A 161 1.92 23.66 12.21
C PRO A 161 0.70 24.17 11.45
N ASP A 162 0.87 25.15 10.57
CA ASP A 162 -0.21 25.81 9.83
C ASP A 162 -0.52 25.17 8.47
N SER A 163 0.24 24.14 8.08
CA SER A 163 -0.01 23.46 6.81
C SER A 163 -1.22 22.51 6.93
N PRO A 164 -1.98 22.30 5.84
CA PRO A 164 -3.04 21.31 5.83
C PRO A 164 -2.55 19.94 6.31
N ARG A 165 -3.34 19.29 7.16
CA ARG A 165 -3.06 17.94 7.70
C ARG A 165 -4.06 16.92 7.15
N PRO A 166 -3.66 15.64 7.07
CA PRO A 166 -4.59 14.55 6.74
C PRO A 166 -5.79 14.53 7.69
N GLN A 167 -6.98 14.42 7.12
CA GLN A 167 -8.24 14.24 7.86
C GLN A 167 -8.56 12.76 8.04
N ARG A 168 -9.52 12.43 8.92
CA ARG A 168 -9.98 11.05 9.08
C ARG A 168 -10.36 10.46 7.72
N GLY A 169 -9.84 9.26 7.44
CA GLY A 169 -10.12 8.55 6.20
C GLY A 169 -9.30 9.00 4.98
N ASP A 170 -8.47 10.05 5.10
CA ASP A 170 -7.54 10.40 4.04
C ASP A 170 -6.48 9.30 3.90
N ILE A 171 -6.18 8.95 2.65
CA ILE A 171 -5.04 8.10 2.35
C ILE A 171 -3.78 8.96 2.55
N VAL A 172 -2.78 8.38 3.23
CA VAL A 172 -1.45 8.98 3.42
C VAL A 172 -0.41 8.05 2.81
N MET A 173 0.48 8.61 1.98
CA MET A 173 1.35 7.87 1.09
C MET A 173 2.78 8.42 1.14
N TRP A 174 3.76 7.53 1.27
CA TRP A 174 5.19 7.87 1.13
C TRP A 174 5.63 7.72 -0.32
N ASN A 175 6.27 8.76 -0.84
CA ASN A 175 6.64 8.93 -2.24
C ASN A 175 5.41 8.68 -3.14
N ARG A 176 5.53 7.79 -4.12
CA ARG A 176 4.42 7.37 -4.99
C ARG A 176 3.81 6.04 -4.56
N GLY A 177 3.93 5.70 -3.27
CA GLY A 177 3.35 4.52 -2.65
C GLY A 177 4.34 3.43 -2.27
N GLU A 178 5.54 3.84 -1.87
CA GLU A 178 6.43 2.95 -1.12
C GLU A 178 5.75 2.42 0.14
N HIS A 179 4.88 3.25 0.73
CA HIS A 179 3.95 2.81 1.76
C HIS A 179 2.64 3.60 1.70
N VAL A 180 1.53 2.96 2.04
CA VAL A 180 0.18 3.51 1.99
C VAL A 180 -0.55 3.20 3.29
N THR A 181 -1.18 4.22 3.86
CA THR A 181 -1.89 4.18 5.14
C THR A 181 -3.16 5.03 5.07
N VAL A 182 -3.97 5.00 6.13
CA VAL A 182 -5.14 5.88 6.27
C VAL A 182 -5.02 6.69 7.55
N ALA A 183 -5.27 7.98 7.48
CA ALA A 183 -5.25 8.86 8.65
C ALA A 183 -6.45 8.60 9.57
N THR A 184 -6.19 8.57 10.88
CA THR A 184 -7.27 8.42 11.89
C THR A 184 -8.03 9.72 12.10
N GLY A 185 -7.45 10.84 11.67
CA GLY A 185 -7.90 12.21 11.93
C GLY A 185 -7.43 12.78 13.27
N ARG A 186 -6.67 12.00 14.06
CA ARG A 186 -6.06 12.44 15.33
C ARG A 186 -4.61 12.84 15.12
N THR A 187 -4.05 13.50 16.12
CA THR A 187 -2.61 13.80 16.22
C THR A 187 -2.00 12.88 17.26
N GLY A 188 -0.87 12.26 16.94
CA GLY A 188 -0.15 11.37 17.85
C GLY A 188 0.66 12.14 18.91
N PRO A 189 1.28 11.42 19.86
CA PRO A 189 2.07 12.02 20.94
C PRO A 189 3.28 12.84 20.49
N ASP A 190 3.81 12.56 19.30
CA ASP A 190 4.92 13.28 18.68
C ASP A 190 4.48 14.56 17.93
N GLY A 191 3.18 14.86 17.93
CA GLY A 191 2.62 16.03 17.25
C GLY A 191 2.36 15.85 15.75
N SER A 192 2.70 14.69 15.18
CA SER A 192 2.43 14.35 13.78
C SER A 192 1.07 13.63 13.63
N PRO A 193 0.47 13.58 12.42
CA PRO A 193 -0.80 12.90 12.19
C PRO A 193 -0.74 11.41 12.57
N GLU A 194 -1.78 10.93 13.26
CA GLU A 194 -1.94 9.51 13.61
C GLU A 194 -2.57 8.74 12.44
N LEU A 195 -2.11 7.50 12.23
CA LEU A 195 -2.40 6.66 11.07
C LEU A 195 -2.79 5.24 11.48
N TYR A 196 -3.71 4.64 10.71
CA TYR A 196 -3.85 3.20 10.59
C TYR A 196 -2.88 2.69 9.52
N SER A 197 -1.92 1.86 9.94
CA SER A 197 -0.88 1.30 9.07
C SER A 197 -0.92 -0.21 9.10
N PHE A 198 -0.93 -0.84 7.93
CA PHE A 198 -0.62 -2.26 7.79
C PHE A 198 0.71 -2.37 7.09
N TRP A 199 1.78 -2.33 7.88
CA TRP A 199 3.16 -2.60 7.51
C TRP A 199 4.02 -2.53 8.77
N ASN A 200 5.30 -2.87 8.60
CA ASN A 200 6.22 -3.16 9.67
C ASN A 200 6.71 -1.89 10.36
N LEU A 201 5.96 -1.39 11.35
CA LEU A 201 6.69 -0.92 12.52
C LEU A 201 7.44 -2.15 13.05
N PRO A 202 8.79 -2.11 13.12
CA PRO A 202 9.56 -3.27 13.56
C PRO A 202 9.16 -3.63 14.99
N LYS A 203 8.45 -4.76 15.15
CA LYS A 203 8.22 -5.38 16.46
C LYS A 203 9.50 -6.14 16.81
N TYR A 204 10.24 -5.62 17.79
CA TYR A 204 11.48 -6.24 18.23
C TYR A 204 11.22 -7.48 19.11
N PRO A 205 12.07 -8.52 19.03
CA PRO A 205 13.21 -8.65 18.12
C PRO A 205 12.78 -8.93 16.67
N LEU A 206 13.46 -8.31 15.70
CA LEU A 206 13.25 -8.57 14.28
C LEU A 206 13.66 -10.01 13.94
N THR A 207 12.77 -10.75 13.28
CA THR A 207 13.08 -12.09 12.76
C THR A 207 12.99 -12.06 11.24
N TRP A 208 13.97 -12.67 10.56
CA TRP A 208 13.95 -12.84 9.11
C TRP A 208 12.98 -13.96 8.74
N ASP A 209 12.05 -13.71 7.82
CA ASP A 209 11.25 -14.76 7.20
C ASP A 209 11.80 -15.11 5.82
N GLU A 210 12.23 -16.35 5.63
CA GLU A 210 12.74 -16.81 4.34
C GLU A 210 11.65 -16.84 3.26
N GLY A 211 10.38 -17.02 3.66
CA GLY A 211 9.23 -17.10 2.75
C GLY A 211 8.89 -15.75 2.11
N THR A 212 8.82 -14.69 2.91
CA THR A 212 8.62 -13.32 2.43
C THR A 212 9.94 -12.60 2.16
N SER A 213 11.09 -13.16 2.53
CA SER A 213 12.39 -12.47 2.43
C SER A 213 12.36 -11.08 3.11
N SER A 214 11.68 -10.94 4.24
CA SER A 214 11.57 -9.66 4.95
C SER A 214 11.83 -9.79 6.45
N TYR A 215 12.43 -8.75 7.04
CA TYR A 215 12.45 -8.58 8.50
C TYR A 215 11.08 -8.07 8.96
N SER A 216 10.21 -8.97 9.38
CA SER A 216 8.87 -8.63 9.85
C SER A 216 8.22 -9.75 10.62
N ALA A 217 7.20 -9.42 11.41
CA ALA A 217 6.17 -10.39 11.72
C ALA A 217 5.50 -10.75 10.39
N VAL A 218 5.74 -11.99 9.92
CA VAL A 218 5.18 -12.57 8.69
C VAL A 218 3.67 -12.34 8.56
N SER A 219 3.00 -12.31 9.71
CA SER A 219 1.61 -11.94 9.84
C SER A 219 1.47 -10.90 10.95
N ASP A 220 0.73 -9.84 10.69
CA ASP A 220 0.47 -8.78 11.67
C ASP A 220 -0.96 -8.23 11.54
N ALA A 221 -1.40 -7.47 12.53
CA ALA A 221 -2.64 -6.69 12.47
C ALA A 221 -2.36 -5.28 11.92
N VAL A 222 -3.42 -4.55 11.57
CA VAL A 222 -3.36 -3.09 11.44
C VAL A 222 -2.83 -2.51 12.75
N GLN A 223 -2.00 -1.48 12.67
CA GLN A 223 -1.40 -0.79 13.80
C GLN A 223 -1.82 0.67 13.81
N VAL A 224 -1.85 1.28 14.99
CA VAL A 224 -1.93 2.74 15.15
C VAL A 224 -0.51 3.26 15.34
N THR A 225 -0.12 4.21 14.51
CA THR A 225 1.21 4.85 14.50
C THR A 225 1.07 6.31 14.11
N THR A 226 2.17 6.99 13.86
CA THR A 226 2.23 8.38 13.41
C THR A 226 3.06 8.51 12.15
N VAL A 227 2.94 9.65 11.47
CA VAL A 227 3.79 9.96 10.31
C VAL A 227 5.28 9.91 10.66
N ASP A 228 5.67 10.49 11.80
CA ASP A 228 7.08 10.56 12.21
C ASP A 228 7.62 9.19 12.63
N GLU A 229 6.87 8.42 13.43
CA GLU A 229 7.27 7.08 13.86
C GLU A 229 7.45 6.16 12.65
N LEU A 230 6.49 6.17 11.71
CA LEU A 230 6.53 5.33 10.52
C LEU A 230 7.67 5.72 9.57
N THR A 231 7.93 7.03 9.41
CA THR A 231 9.08 7.52 8.62
C THR A 231 10.41 7.08 9.24
N ASN A 232 10.53 7.14 10.57
CA ASN A 232 11.72 6.66 11.27
C ASN A 232 11.87 5.14 11.17
N ALA A 233 10.76 4.39 11.19
CA ALA A 233 10.76 2.95 10.95
C ALA A 233 11.25 2.61 9.53
N MET A 234 10.85 3.37 8.51
CA MET A 234 11.40 3.23 7.14
C MET A 234 12.91 3.39 7.12
N HIS A 235 13.46 4.42 7.76
CA HIS A 235 14.92 4.59 7.88
C HIS A 235 15.63 3.50 8.69
N SER A 236 14.88 2.78 9.51
CA SER A 236 15.38 1.68 10.34
C SER A 236 15.21 0.32 9.66
N ALA A 237 14.56 0.26 8.50
CA ALA A 237 14.41 -0.97 7.73
C ALA A 237 15.78 -1.52 7.29
N ARG A 238 15.90 -2.85 7.32
CA ARG A 238 17.09 -3.60 6.94
C ARG A 238 16.78 -4.69 5.93
N ASP A 239 17.72 -4.97 5.06
CA ASP A 239 17.67 -6.11 4.16
C ASP A 239 18.28 -7.36 4.79
N LYS A 240 18.24 -8.49 4.07
CA LYS A 240 18.72 -9.82 4.50
C LYS A 240 20.14 -9.85 5.05
N ASP A 241 20.98 -8.92 4.61
CA ASP A 241 22.39 -8.85 4.99
C ASP A 241 22.60 -7.87 6.17
N GLY A 242 21.53 -7.23 6.63
CA GLY A 242 21.53 -6.26 7.72
C GLY A 242 21.82 -4.83 7.26
N ASP A 243 21.80 -4.57 5.95
CA ASP A 243 22.11 -3.25 5.39
C ASP A 243 20.91 -2.32 5.41
N ILE A 244 21.17 -1.01 5.50
CA ILE A 244 20.12 0.02 5.55
C ILE A 244 19.40 0.09 4.22
N VAL A 245 18.09 -0.16 4.27
CA VAL A 245 17.24 -0.14 3.08
C VAL A 245 16.97 1.30 2.65
N PHE A 246 16.63 2.21 3.57
CA PHE A 246 16.38 3.62 3.24
C PHE A 246 17.32 4.54 4.03
N PRO A 247 18.45 4.99 3.45
CA PRO A 247 19.41 5.82 4.17
C PRO A 247 18.75 7.12 4.65
N ARG A 248 19.17 7.64 5.81
CA ARG A 248 18.64 8.90 6.37
C ARG A 248 18.83 10.13 5.47
N SER A 249 19.73 10.04 4.47
CA SER A 249 19.90 11.05 3.45
C SER A 249 18.78 11.06 2.40
N GLN A 250 18.07 9.95 2.21
CA GLN A 250 16.90 9.87 1.35
C GLN A 250 15.73 10.60 2.02
N LYS A 251 15.15 11.57 1.34
CA LYS A 251 13.93 12.23 1.80
C LYS A 251 12.71 11.50 1.25
N PHE A 252 11.69 11.34 2.08
CA PHE A 252 10.38 10.89 1.63
C PHE A 252 9.47 12.09 1.41
N ASP A 253 8.86 12.17 0.22
CA ASP A 253 7.75 13.07 -0.02
C ASP A 253 6.47 12.40 0.51
N ILE A 254 5.80 13.00 1.48
CA ILE A 254 4.58 12.44 2.06
C ILE A 254 3.39 13.17 1.46
N PHE A 255 2.49 12.43 0.82
CA PHE A 255 1.29 12.95 0.20
C PHE A 255 0.03 12.41 0.88
N PHE A 256 -1.04 13.20 0.86
CA PHE A 256 -2.33 12.77 1.37
C PHE A 256 -3.49 13.34 0.57
N GLY A 257 -4.65 12.70 0.71
CA GLY A 257 -5.92 13.17 0.16
C GLY A 257 -7.00 12.11 0.21
N ARG A 258 -8.14 12.42 -0.42
CA ARG A 258 -9.30 11.52 -0.46
C ARG A 258 -9.03 10.33 -1.38
N GLY A 259 -9.52 9.17 -0.97
CA GLY A 259 -9.52 7.96 -1.79
C GLY A 259 -10.44 8.06 -3.01
N PRO A 260 -10.45 7.07 -3.91
CA PRO A 260 -11.27 7.08 -5.13
C PRO A 260 -12.77 6.78 -4.90
N TRP A 261 -13.33 7.27 -3.80
CA TRP A 261 -14.68 6.94 -3.30
C TRP A 261 -15.45 8.12 -2.72
#